data_AF-A0A0C3AW28-F1
#
_entry.id   AF-A0A0C3AW28-F1
#
_cell.length_a   1.000
_cell.length_b   1.000
_cell.length_c   1.000
_cell.angle_alpha   90.00
_cell.angle_beta   90.00
_cell.angle_gamma   90.00
#
_symmetry.space_group_name_H-M   'P 1'
#
loop_
_entity.id
_entity.type
_entity.pdbx_description
1 polymer ?
#
loop_
_entity_poly.entity_id
_entity_poly.type
_entity_poly.pdbx_seq_one_letter_code
_entity_poly.pdbx_strand_id
1 'polypeptide(L)'
;MRRPLPLPLQVVGMDPGIIVGKVLTRISRSQKHPCMQLHFADDTCYQILVDGYDPVHRGLPKALEMDPNLESLLDGADGQVKVDRTVSHCALITLTDKAFESKQREHRWDQNHTGVAFKFSEDQVWHCVWATLSDHENGTCIFRSYHDVYLDQLHRSSHKRRSRAPSSR
;
A
#
# COMPACT_ATOMS: atom_id res chain seq x y z
N MET A 1 -26.38 31.62 10.03
CA MET A 1 -26.14 30.18 10.28
C MET A 1 -24.65 29.93 10.10
N ARG A 2 -23.93 29.46 11.13
CA ARG A 2 -22.48 29.18 11.03
C ARG A 2 -22.30 27.79 10.40
N ARG A 3 -21.60 27.72 9.27
CA ARG A 3 -21.18 26.46 8.65
C ARG A 3 -20.31 25.71 9.67
N PRO A 4 -20.56 24.43 9.97
CA PRO A 4 -19.64 23.65 10.79
C PRO A 4 -18.24 23.75 10.18
N LEU A 5 -17.24 24.08 11.00
CA LEU A 5 -15.85 23.96 10.58
C LEU A 5 -15.62 22.50 10.18
N PRO A 6 -15.02 22.22 9.01
CA PRO A 6 -14.62 20.86 8.67
C PRO A 6 -13.75 20.34 9.82
N LEU A 7 -14.15 19.23 10.43
CA LEU A 7 -13.27 18.51 11.34
C LEU A 7 -11.97 18.23 10.59
N PRO A 8 -10.79 18.46 11.17
CA PRO A 8 -9.55 18.02 10.55
C PRO A 8 -9.68 16.51 10.35
N LEU A 9 -9.78 16.07 9.09
CA LEU A 9 -9.57 14.66 8.76
C LEU A 9 -8.19 14.35 9.32
N GLN A 10 -8.12 13.52 10.37
CA GLN A 10 -6.85 13.00 10.84
C GLN A 10 -6.24 12.29 9.65
N VAL A 11 -5.18 12.88 9.07
CA VAL A 11 -4.44 12.24 8.01
C VAL A 11 -3.79 11.01 8.65
N VAL A 12 -4.37 9.84 8.38
CA VAL A 12 -3.82 8.57 8.84
C VAL A 12 -2.51 8.34 8.09
N GLY A 13 -1.46 7.96 8.82
CA GLY A 13 -0.14 7.70 8.27
C GLY A 13 0.82 8.88 8.32
N MET A 14 1.96 8.69 7.66
CA MET A 14 3.07 9.62 7.62
C MET A 14 3.10 10.40 6.30
N ASP A 15 3.76 11.56 6.32
CA ASP A 15 4.05 12.31 5.10
C ASP A 15 4.87 11.45 4.12
N PRO A 16 4.40 11.19 2.88
CA PRO A 16 5.16 10.45 1.88
C PRO A 16 6.51 11.10 1.54
N GLY A 17 6.68 12.41 1.77
CA GLY A 17 7.95 13.11 1.56
C GLY A 17 9.14 12.49 2.32
N ILE A 18 8.90 11.78 3.42
CA ILE A 18 9.95 11.18 4.25
C ILE A 18 10.77 10.08 3.54
N ILE A 19 10.23 9.46 2.48
CA ILE A 19 10.94 8.42 1.73
C ILE A 19 11.67 8.95 0.50
N VAL A 20 11.48 10.23 0.16
CA VAL A 20 12.18 10.88 -0.95
C VAL A 20 13.68 10.96 -0.66
N GLY A 21 14.49 10.63 -1.66
CA GLY A 21 15.95 10.54 -1.59
C GLY A 21 16.48 9.21 -1.04
N LYS A 22 15.62 8.33 -0.51
CA LYS A 22 16.04 7.01 -0.03
C LYS A 22 16.20 6.01 -1.18
N VAL A 23 17.15 5.10 -1.04
CA VAL A 23 17.37 3.99 -1.98
C VAL A 23 16.54 2.79 -1.53
N LEU A 24 15.54 2.44 -2.33
CA LEU A 24 14.69 1.28 -2.13
C LEU A 24 15.45 0.04 -2.60
N THR A 25 15.64 -0.91 -1.67
CA THR A 25 16.41 -2.15 -1.87
C THR A 25 15.52 -3.37 -2.11
N ARG A 26 14.28 -3.31 -1.62
CA ARG A 26 13.32 -4.42 -1.75
C ARG A 26 11.88 -3.94 -1.59
N ILE A 27 11.00 -4.48 -2.43
CA ILE A 27 9.54 -4.36 -2.32
C ILE A 27 8.98 -5.74 -1.99
N SER A 28 8.00 -5.82 -1.09
CA SER A 28 7.31 -7.05 -0.77
C SER A 28 5.81 -6.82 -0.61
N ARG A 29 4.98 -7.59 -1.32
CA ARG A 29 3.53 -7.65 -1.12
C ARG A 29 3.19 -8.79 -0.18
N SER A 30 2.36 -8.53 0.83
CA SER A 30 1.86 -9.58 1.71
C SER A 30 0.79 -10.41 1.00
N GLN A 31 0.89 -11.73 1.11
CA GLN A 31 -0.12 -12.67 0.57
C GLN A 31 -1.34 -12.80 1.50
N LYS A 32 -1.21 -12.37 2.76
CA LYS A 32 -2.22 -12.61 3.81
C LYS A 32 -3.01 -11.35 4.18
N HIS A 33 -2.43 -10.19 3.94
CA HIS A 33 -2.96 -8.88 4.35
C HIS A 33 -2.75 -7.89 3.20
N PRO A 34 -3.65 -6.92 2.99
CA PRO A 34 -3.50 -5.91 1.96
C PRO A 34 -2.46 -4.87 2.43
N CYS A 35 -1.20 -5.26 2.43
CA CYS A 35 -0.08 -4.38 2.74
C CYS A 35 1.11 -4.63 1.82
N MET A 36 1.84 -3.56 1.55
CA MET A 36 3.09 -3.59 0.77
C MET A 36 4.20 -3.00 1.63
N GLN A 37 5.32 -3.70 1.74
CA GLN A 37 6.50 -3.27 2.49
C GLN A 37 7.57 -2.74 1.54
N LEU A 38 8.18 -1.63 1.95
CA LEU A 38 9.25 -0.92 1.26
C LEU A 38 10.49 -0.93 2.16
N HIS A 39 11.55 -1.59 1.73
CA HIS A 39 12.81 -1.67 2.48
C HIS A 39 13.87 -0.78 1.85
N PHE A 40 14.50 0.06 2.66
CA PHE A 40 15.48 1.03 2.20
C PHE A 40 16.90 0.68 2.64
N ALA A 41 17.90 1.22 1.95
CA ALA A 41 19.32 0.96 2.19
C ALA A 41 19.83 1.50 3.53
N ASP A 42 19.11 2.44 4.15
CA ASP A 42 19.41 3.00 5.48
C ASP A 42 18.78 2.19 6.62
N ASP A 43 18.46 0.91 6.37
CA ASP A 43 17.77 -0.01 7.28
C ASP A 43 16.36 0.43 7.72
N THR A 44 15.82 1.53 7.17
CA THR A 44 14.43 1.90 7.42
C THR A 44 13.47 1.06 6.60
N CYS A 45 12.29 0.81 7.16
CA CYS A 45 11.23 0.06 6.51
C CYS A 45 9.93 0.83 6.64
N TYR A 46 9.22 0.96 5.53
CA TYR A 46 7.90 1.56 5.48
C TYR A 46 6.92 0.55 4.93
N GLN A 47 5.63 0.82 5.13
CA GLN A 47 4.55 0.00 4.63
C GLN A 47 3.42 0.87 4.10
N ILE A 48 2.82 0.45 2.99
CA ILE A 48 1.56 0.97 2.48
C ILE A 48 0.46 0.10 3.08
N LEU A 49 -0.47 0.73 3.77
CA LEU A 49 -1.58 0.10 4.50
C LEU A 49 -2.91 0.63 4.00
N VAL A 50 -3.97 -0.19 4.16
CA VAL A 50 -5.34 0.19 3.82
C VAL A 50 -6.02 0.79 5.05
N ASP A 51 -6.65 1.94 4.89
CA ASP A 51 -7.40 2.58 5.96
C ASP A 51 -8.60 1.71 6.41
N GLY A 52 -8.81 1.66 7.71
CA GLY A 52 -9.83 0.82 8.34
C GLY A 52 -9.67 -0.69 8.11
N TYR A 53 -8.48 -1.18 7.73
CA TYR A 53 -8.20 -2.63 7.71
C TYR A 53 -7.71 -3.12 9.07
N ASP A 54 -8.42 -4.10 9.64
CA ASP A 54 -8.02 -4.79 10.86
C ASP A 54 -7.58 -6.24 10.53
N PRO A 55 -6.31 -6.62 10.81
CA PRO A 55 -5.82 -7.98 10.56
C PRO A 55 -6.53 -9.08 11.39
N VAL A 56 -7.12 -8.71 12.54
CA VAL A 56 -7.93 -9.59 13.42
C VAL A 56 -9.35 -9.70 12.86
N HIS A 57 -9.95 -8.58 12.47
CA HIS A 57 -11.32 -8.49 11.94
C HIS A 57 -11.32 -8.11 10.45
N ARG A 58 -10.90 -9.05 9.59
CA ARG A 58 -10.61 -8.78 8.17
C ARG A 58 -11.78 -8.24 7.35
N GLY A 59 -13.02 -8.57 7.75
CA GLY A 59 -14.23 -8.15 7.02
C GLY A 59 -14.25 -8.69 5.58
N LEU A 60 -14.76 -7.87 4.65
CA LEU A 60 -14.78 -8.17 3.22
C LEU A 60 -13.36 -8.17 2.63
N PRO A 61 -13.08 -8.98 1.59
CA PRO A 61 -11.77 -9.03 0.95
C PRO A 61 -11.34 -7.66 0.42
N LYS A 62 -10.26 -7.14 0.99
CA LYS A 62 -9.53 -5.97 0.50
C LYS A 62 -8.20 -6.43 -0.09
N ALA A 63 -7.82 -5.89 -1.23
CA ALA A 63 -6.57 -6.15 -1.92
C ALA A 63 -5.85 -4.83 -2.23
N LEU A 64 -4.52 -4.88 -2.28
CA LEU A 64 -3.76 -3.81 -2.89
C LEU A 64 -3.62 -4.09 -4.38
N GLU A 65 -3.96 -3.09 -5.17
CA GLU A 65 -3.75 -3.03 -6.60
C GLU A 65 -2.67 -1.97 -6.91
N MET A 66 -2.08 -2.06 -8.09
CA MET A 66 -1.03 -1.16 -8.54
C MET A 66 -1.00 -1.04 -10.05
N ASP A 67 -0.26 -0.08 -10.56
CA ASP A 67 -0.08 0.06 -11.99
C ASP A 67 0.70 -1.13 -12.60
N PRO A 68 0.50 -1.44 -13.88
CA PRO A 68 1.10 -2.61 -14.52
C PRO A 68 2.64 -2.62 -14.51
N ASN A 69 3.30 -1.45 -14.48
CA ASN A 69 4.76 -1.41 -14.48
C ASN A 69 5.30 -1.84 -13.12
N LEU A 70 4.67 -1.40 -12.03
CA LEU A 70 5.00 -1.86 -10.69
C LEU A 70 4.62 -3.33 -10.46
N GLU A 71 3.46 -3.76 -10.98
CA GLU A 71 3.03 -5.15 -10.89
C GLU A 71 4.02 -6.10 -11.59
N SER A 72 4.48 -5.73 -12.79
CA SER A 72 5.47 -6.49 -13.56
C SER A 72 6.80 -6.66 -12.82
N LEU A 73 7.16 -5.74 -11.90
CA LEU A 73 8.34 -5.91 -11.05
C LEU A 73 8.11 -6.98 -9.97
N LEU A 74 6.87 -7.20 -9.56
CA LEU A 74 6.48 -8.09 -8.46
C LEU A 74 6.08 -9.50 -8.90
N ASP A 75 5.96 -9.77 -10.20
CA ASP A 75 5.55 -11.06 -10.80
C ASP A 75 6.49 -12.26 -10.50
N GLY A 76 7.51 -12.08 -9.65
CA GLY A 76 8.23 -13.19 -9.04
C GLY A 76 7.32 -14.02 -8.11
N ALA A 77 7.54 -15.34 -8.05
CA ALA A 77 6.70 -16.30 -7.33
C ALA A 77 6.42 -15.97 -5.85
N ASP A 78 7.25 -15.15 -5.21
CA ASP A 78 7.16 -14.86 -3.77
C ASP A 78 6.49 -13.50 -3.47
N GLY A 79 6.07 -12.72 -4.48
CA GLY A 79 5.56 -11.36 -4.29
C GLY A 79 6.61 -10.42 -3.67
N GLN A 80 7.89 -10.74 -3.88
CA GLN A 80 9.03 -9.94 -3.43
C GLN A 80 9.96 -9.68 -4.60
N VAL A 81 10.50 -8.47 -4.66
CA VAL A 81 11.49 -8.09 -5.66
C VAL A 81 12.59 -7.27 -5.01
N LYS A 82 13.83 -7.62 -5.32
CA LYS A 82 14.97 -6.75 -5.02
C LYS A 82 15.01 -5.66 -6.08
N VAL A 83 15.01 -4.44 -5.62
CA VAL A 83 15.16 -3.24 -6.45
C VAL A 83 16.38 -2.50 -5.95
N ASP A 84 17.05 -1.74 -6.79
CA ASP A 84 18.11 -0.83 -6.34
C ASP A 84 17.84 0.50 -7.01
N ARG A 85 16.84 1.21 -6.47
CA ARG A 85 16.26 2.41 -7.10
C ARG A 85 16.03 3.50 -6.08
N THR A 86 16.34 4.73 -6.46
CA THR A 86 16.19 5.90 -5.60
C THR A 86 14.80 6.48 -5.76
N VAL A 87 14.08 6.69 -4.66
CA VAL A 87 12.79 7.37 -4.69
C VAL A 87 13.05 8.87 -4.91
N SER A 88 12.70 9.37 -6.08
CA SER A 88 12.84 10.80 -6.42
C SER A 88 11.66 11.64 -5.93
N HIS A 89 10.46 11.07 -5.94
CA HIS A 89 9.23 11.73 -5.52
C HIS A 89 8.31 10.70 -4.87
N CYS A 90 7.54 11.11 -3.87
CA CYS A 90 6.45 10.34 -3.32
C CYS A 90 5.35 11.27 -2.82
N ALA A 91 4.09 10.91 -3.08
CA ALA A 91 2.93 11.71 -2.73
C ALA A 91 1.71 10.82 -2.47
N LEU A 92 0.77 11.33 -1.67
CA LEU A 92 -0.60 10.85 -1.65
C LEU A 92 -1.34 11.54 -2.80
N ILE A 93 -2.05 10.75 -3.60
CA ILE A 93 -2.81 11.24 -4.75
C ILE A 93 -4.27 10.86 -4.60
N THR A 94 -5.16 11.67 -5.16
CA THR A 94 -6.58 11.33 -5.28
C THR A 94 -6.80 10.66 -6.64
N LEU A 95 -7.32 9.44 -6.61
CA LEU A 95 -7.77 8.66 -7.75
C LEU A 95 -9.29 8.74 -7.84
N THR A 96 -9.83 8.72 -9.07
CA THR A 96 -11.27 8.66 -9.34
C THR A 96 -11.55 7.44 -10.21
N ASP A 97 -12.27 6.48 -9.65
CA ASP A 97 -12.56 5.20 -10.30
C ASP A 97 -14.05 4.86 -10.28
N LYS A 98 -14.46 3.95 -11.17
CA LYS A 98 -15.84 3.47 -11.27
C LYS A 98 -16.07 2.31 -10.30
N ALA A 99 -16.77 2.58 -9.21
CA ALA A 99 -17.29 1.55 -8.31
C ALA A 99 -18.66 1.04 -8.79
N PHE A 100 -19.02 -0.19 -8.40
CA PHE A 100 -20.29 -0.78 -8.80
C PHE A 100 -20.83 -1.82 -7.82
N GLU A 101 -22.14 -2.06 -7.92
CA GLU A 101 -22.87 -3.16 -7.28
C GLU A 101 -23.86 -3.75 -8.28
N SER A 102 -23.92 -5.09 -8.39
CA SER A 102 -24.72 -5.82 -9.37
C SER A 102 -25.85 -6.66 -8.75
N LYS A 103 -25.78 -6.96 -7.44
CA LYS A 103 -26.71 -7.89 -6.74
C LYS A 103 -28.19 -7.49 -6.77
N GLN A 104 -28.51 -6.20 -6.82
CA GLN A 104 -29.90 -5.73 -6.72
C GLN A 104 -30.39 -5.00 -7.97
N ARG A 105 -29.52 -4.19 -8.58
CA ARG A 105 -29.63 -3.44 -9.84
C ARG A 105 -28.21 -3.03 -10.21
N GLU A 106 -27.86 -2.91 -11.49
CA GLU A 106 -26.56 -2.37 -11.87
C GLU A 106 -26.46 -0.89 -11.45
N HIS A 107 -25.79 -0.66 -10.33
CA HIS A 107 -25.46 0.66 -9.84
C HIS A 107 -23.98 0.91 -10.09
N ARG A 108 -23.65 2.05 -10.70
CA ARG A 108 -22.26 2.47 -10.96
C ARG A 108 -22.10 3.93 -10.54
N TRP A 109 -21.02 4.26 -9.86
CA TRP A 109 -20.73 5.61 -9.42
C TRP A 109 -19.23 5.90 -9.50
N ASP A 110 -18.89 7.19 -9.59
CA ASP A 110 -17.51 7.65 -9.41
C ASP A 110 -17.17 7.67 -7.93
N GLN A 111 -16.09 7.01 -7.55
CA GLN A 111 -15.57 7.00 -6.20
C GLN A 111 -14.18 7.63 -6.19
N ASN A 112 -14.01 8.65 -5.37
CA ASN A 112 -12.70 9.20 -5.07
C ASN A 112 -12.06 8.41 -3.93
N HIS A 113 -10.78 8.09 -4.06
CA HIS A 113 -9.98 7.42 -3.03
C HIS A 113 -8.52 7.84 -3.11
N THR A 114 -7.78 7.57 -2.05
CA THR A 114 -6.38 7.96 -1.88
C THR A 114 -5.47 6.80 -2.29
N GLY A 115 -4.56 7.08 -3.22
CA GLY A 115 -3.45 6.22 -3.60
C GLY A 115 -2.12 6.73 -3.06
N VAL A 116 -1.15 5.84 -2.90
CA VAL A 116 0.26 6.20 -2.71
C VAL A 116 0.95 6.14 -4.07
N ALA A 117 1.52 7.25 -4.51
CA ALA A 117 2.31 7.31 -5.73
C ALA A 117 3.77 7.64 -5.43
N PHE A 118 4.69 6.98 -6.12
CA PHE A 118 6.12 7.28 -6.02
C PHE A 118 6.82 7.12 -7.36
N LYS A 119 7.95 7.79 -7.51
CA LYS A 119 8.71 7.87 -8.75
C LYS A 119 10.16 7.48 -8.49
N PHE A 120 10.70 6.59 -9.32
CA PHE A 120 12.13 6.28 -9.26
C PHE A 120 12.96 7.27 -10.06
N SER A 121 14.16 7.59 -9.56
CA SER A 121 15.12 8.43 -10.27
C SER A 121 15.54 7.80 -11.61
N GLU A 122 15.55 6.48 -11.67
CA GLU A 122 16.11 5.68 -12.75
C GLU A 122 15.20 5.58 -13.98
N ASP A 123 13.88 5.45 -13.79
CA ASP A 123 12.91 5.33 -14.89
C ASP A 123 12.11 6.61 -15.13
N GLN A 124 12.07 7.52 -14.16
CA GLN A 124 11.25 8.71 -14.18
C GLN A 124 9.75 8.45 -14.46
N VAL A 125 9.23 7.29 -14.04
CA VAL A 125 7.82 6.90 -14.18
C VAL A 125 7.14 6.92 -12.80
N TRP A 126 5.89 7.38 -12.76
CA TRP A 126 5.05 7.27 -11.57
C TRP A 126 4.51 5.86 -11.42
N HIS A 127 4.76 5.28 -10.26
CA HIS A 127 4.19 4.01 -9.81
C HIS A 127 3.14 4.31 -8.75
N CYS A 128 1.98 3.67 -8.85
CA CYS A 128 0.81 3.95 -8.02
C CYS A 128 0.33 2.68 -7.34
N VAL A 129 -0.02 2.79 -6.06
CA VAL A 129 -0.61 1.72 -5.24
C VAL A 129 -1.91 2.22 -4.63
N TRP A 130 -2.97 1.43 -4.74
CA TRP A 130 -4.29 1.73 -4.17
C TRP A 130 -4.94 0.48 -3.60
N ALA A 131 -6.08 0.64 -2.93
CA ALA A 131 -6.82 -0.47 -2.35
C ALA A 131 -8.18 -0.65 -3.00
N THR A 132 -8.51 -1.90 -3.30
CA THR A 132 -9.83 -2.31 -3.77
C THR A 132 -10.47 -3.25 -2.78
N LEU A 133 -11.78 -3.14 -2.65
CA LEU A 133 -12.64 -4.12 -2.01
C LEU A 133 -13.51 -4.73 -3.09
N SER A 134 -13.53 -6.06 -3.15
CA SER A 134 -14.39 -6.76 -4.10
C SER A 134 -15.10 -7.95 -3.46
N ASP A 135 -16.36 -8.15 -3.86
CA ASP A 135 -17.15 -9.33 -3.54
C ASP A 135 -17.37 -10.12 -4.82
N HIS A 136 -17.27 -11.45 -4.71
CA HIS A 136 -17.41 -12.37 -5.84
C HIS A 136 -18.43 -13.44 -5.51
N GLU A 137 -19.37 -13.66 -6.43
CA GLU A 137 -20.37 -14.72 -6.35
C GLU A 137 -20.23 -15.60 -7.59
N ASN A 138 -20.02 -16.91 -7.38
CA ASN A 138 -19.78 -17.88 -8.46
C ASN A 138 -18.67 -17.46 -9.46
N GLY A 139 -17.61 -16.83 -8.95
CA GLY A 139 -16.49 -16.34 -9.76
C GLY A 139 -16.74 -15.02 -10.50
N THR A 140 -17.93 -14.44 -10.37
CA THR A 140 -18.27 -13.14 -10.97
C THR A 140 -18.15 -12.04 -9.93
N CYS A 141 -17.43 -10.96 -10.26
CA CYS A 141 -17.36 -9.78 -9.40
C CYS A 141 -18.70 -9.04 -9.41
N ILE A 142 -19.35 -8.99 -8.26
CA ILE A 142 -20.71 -8.44 -8.08
C ILE A 142 -20.70 -7.12 -7.32
N PHE A 143 -19.59 -6.80 -6.67
CA PHE A 143 -19.37 -5.54 -5.98
C PHE A 143 -17.89 -5.18 -6.08
N ARG A 144 -17.62 -3.92 -6.42
CA ARG A 144 -16.28 -3.34 -6.35
C ARG A 144 -16.38 -1.92 -5.81
N SER A 145 -15.56 -1.63 -4.80
CA SER A 145 -15.36 -0.29 -4.25
C SER A 145 -13.88 -0.09 -3.92
N TYR A 146 -13.52 1.15 -3.56
CA TYR A 146 -12.15 1.56 -3.32
C TYR A 146 -11.96 2.04 -1.88
N HIS A 147 -10.74 1.94 -1.38
CA HIS A 147 -10.37 2.41 -0.04
C HIS A 147 -9.11 3.28 -0.11
N ASP A 148 -9.03 4.21 0.84
CA ASP A 148 -7.83 5.01 1.03
C ASP A 148 -6.66 4.14 1.51
N VAL A 149 -5.47 4.42 0.98
CA VAL A 149 -4.22 3.90 1.51
C VAL A 149 -3.38 4.99 2.14
N TYR A 150 -2.50 4.60 3.05
CA TYR A 150 -1.55 5.48 3.71
C TYR A 150 -0.18 4.82 3.86
N LEU A 151 0.84 5.67 4.04
CA LEU A 151 2.21 5.24 4.34
C LEU A 151 2.42 5.23 5.85
N ASP A 152 3.09 4.21 6.38
CA ASP A 152 3.48 4.13 7.79
C ASP A 152 4.87 3.51 7.96
N GLN A 153 5.54 3.77 9.07
CA GLN A 153 6.84 3.20 9.36
C GLN A 153 6.71 1.84 10.05
N LEU A 154 7.30 0.82 9.43
CA LEU A 154 7.37 -0.51 10.04
C LEU A 154 8.51 -0.57 11.05
N HIS A 155 8.18 -0.36 12.32
CA HIS A 155 9.12 -0.57 13.42
C HIS A 155 9.43 -2.05 13.59
N ARG A 156 10.52 -2.52 12.99
CA ARG A 156 11.03 -3.86 13.28
C ARG A 156 11.54 -3.86 14.72
N SER A 157 10.88 -4.62 15.60
CA SER A 157 11.47 -4.94 16.90
C SER A 157 12.85 -5.54 16.62
N SER A 158 13.91 -4.97 17.18
CA SER A 158 15.25 -5.53 17.07
C SER A 158 15.20 -6.96 17.64
N HIS A 159 15.02 -7.97 16.81
CA HIS A 159 15.26 -9.33 17.24
C HIS A 159 16.74 -9.38 17.55
N LYS A 160 17.05 -9.37 18.85
CA LYS A 160 18.38 -9.58 19.41
C LYS A 160 18.99 -10.74 18.63
N ARG A 161 19.96 -10.44 17.77
CA ARG A 161 20.90 -11.44 17.26
C ARG A 161 21.45 -12.11 18.52
N ARG A 162 20.96 -13.32 18.80
CA ARG A 162 21.49 -14.16 19.87
C ARG A 162 22.94 -14.41 19.45
N SER A 163 23.86 -13.64 20.01
CA SER A 163 25.28 -13.83 19.81
C SER A 163 25.56 -15.26 20.24
N ARG A 164 25.83 -16.14 19.27
CA ARG A 164 26.48 -17.43 19.55
C ARG A 164 27.79 -17.08 20.22
N ALA A 165 27.85 -17.25 21.53
CA ALA A 165 29.08 -17.16 22.27
C ALA A 165 30.09 -18.13 21.62
N PRO A 166 31.34 -17.71 21.40
CA PRO A 166 32.36 -18.64 20.93
C PRO A 166 32.55 -19.70 22.01
N SER A 167 32.38 -20.98 21.65
CA SER A 167 32.73 -22.09 22.53
C SER A 167 34.23 -22.07 22.74
N SER A 168 34.67 -21.60 23.90
CA SER A 168 36.03 -21.77 24.37
C SER A 168 36.14 -23.11 25.12
N ARG A 169 37.07 -23.94 24.62
CA ARG A 169 37.62 -25.19 25.18
C ARG A 169 36.84 -26.47 24.94
#